data_AF-A0A653SW65-F1
#
_entry.id   AF-A0A653SW65-F1
#
_cell.length_a   1.000
_cell.length_b   1.000
_cell.length_c   1.000
_cell.angle_alpha   90.00
_cell.angle_beta   90.00
_cell.angle_gamma   90.00
#
_symmetry.space_group_name_H-M   'P 1'
#
loop_
_entity.id
_entity.type
_entity.pdbx_description
1 polymer ?
#
loop_
_entity_poly.entity_id
_entity_poly.type
_entity_poly.pdbx_seq_one_letter_code
_entity_poly.pdbx_strand_id
1 'polypeptide(L)'
;MSGGMRKIGEYLGLLEDTGRYDEHDLEDSHTDQQPAAVGAGRQTRTREPRPAAVADLSERRGRGPVATPGPAGAPIGTVAELSVITTLHPSTYNEARTVGENFRDGTPVIMNLSEMDDADAKRLVDFAAGLVFATRGSIERITNKVFLLSPPNVSVAAEDKQRIAEGGFFNQS
;
A
#
# COMPACT_ATOMS: atom_id res chain seq x y z
N MET A 1 -28.99 9.87 50.98
CA MET A 1 -27.78 9.05 50.72
C MET A 1 -27.98 8.23 49.43
N SER A 2 -27.98 8.90 48.26
CA SER A 2 -28.42 8.33 46.98
C SER A 2 -27.42 8.60 45.84
N GLY A 3 -26.11 8.51 46.12
CA GLY A 3 -25.04 8.75 45.13
C GLY A 3 -24.25 7.50 44.72
N GLY A 4 -24.36 6.39 45.48
CA GLY A 4 -23.54 5.19 45.26
C GLY A 4 -23.95 4.36 44.04
N MET A 5 -25.25 4.26 43.77
CA MET A 5 -25.78 3.43 42.68
C MET A 5 -25.59 4.07 41.29
N ARG A 6 -25.47 5.40 41.19
CA ARG A 6 -25.26 6.10 39.92
C ARG A 6 -23.83 5.90 39.38
N LYS A 7 -22.82 5.97 40.26
CA LYS A 7 -21.40 5.78 39.90
C LYS A 7 -21.08 4.39 39.34
N ILE A 8 -21.74 3.35 39.86
CA ILE A 8 -21.54 1.97 39.38
C ILE A 8 -22.12 1.81 37.97
N GLY A 9 -23.23 2.49 37.67
CA GLY A 9 -23.82 2.48 36.33
C GLY A 9 -23.02 3.29 35.30
N GLU A 10 -22.37 4.38 35.72
CA GLU A 10 -21.41 5.14 34.89
C GLU A 10 -20.16 4.29 34.56
N TYR A 11 -19.60 3.57 35.54
CA TYR A 11 -18.40 2.74 35.34
C TYR A 11 -18.64 1.51 34.43
N LEU A 12 -19.85 0.95 34.47
CA LEU A 12 -20.23 -0.19 33.62
C LEU A 12 -20.72 0.23 32.22
N GLY A 13 -20.69 1.53 31.89
CA GLY A 13 -21.16 2.05 30.60
C GLY A 13 -22.67 1.85 30.36
N LEU A 14 -23.44 1.64 31.44
CA LEU A 14 -24.89 1.41 31.39
C LEU A 14 -25.70 2.71 31.55
N LEU A 15 -25.05 3.82 31.88
CA LEU A 15 -25.62 5.16 31.80
C LEU A 15 -24.76 6.01 30.87
N GLU A 16 -25.38 6.54 29.81
CA GLU A 16 -24.83 7.65 29.04
C GLU A 16 -24.95 8.93 29.87
N ASP A 17 -23.85 9.69 29.90
CA ASP A 17 -23.77 11.02 30.50
C ASP A 17 -24.70 12.00 29.76
N THR A 18 -25.95 12.11 30.19
CA THR A 18 -26.91 13.08 29.64
C THR A 18 -26.74 14.46 30.26
N GLY A 19 -25.53 15.00 30.19
CA GLY A 19 -25.22 16.15 31.02
C GLY A 19 -23.99 16.96 30.66
N ARG A 20 -23.72 17.19 29.36
CA ARG A 20 -23.13 18.42 28.77
C ARG A 20 -22.70 18.17 27.32
N TYR A 21 -23.68 18.16 26.42
CA TYR A 21 -23.38 18.55 25.04
C TYR A 21 -23.35 20.07 25.03
N ASP A 22 -22.14 20.63 24.88
CA ASP A 22 -21.99 22.04 24.60
C ASP A 22 -22.73 22.36 23.29
N GLU A 23 -23.59 23.36 23.42
CA GLU A 23 -24.24 24.12 22.37
C GLU A 23 -23.28 24.38 21.21
N HIS A 24 -23.50 23.72 20.06
CA HIS A 24 -23.02 24.27 18.80
C HIS A 24 -24.09 25.25 18.33
N ASP A 25 -23.80 26.55 18.48
CA ASP A 25 -24.52 27.65 17.86
C ASP A 25 -24.74 27.35 16.37
N LEU A 26 -25.97 26.98 16.02
CA LEU A 26 -26.45 27.02 14.64
C LEU A 26 -27.19 28.34 14.49
N GLU A 27 -26.47 29.39 14.09
CA GLU A 27 -27.08 30.63 13.63
C GLU A 27 -27.79 30.36 12.28
N ASP A 28 -29.10 30.17 12.36
CA ASP A 28 -30.02 30.34 11.23
C ASP A 28 -29.95 31.79 10.75
N SER A 29 -29.32 32.02 9.60
CA SER A 29 -29.49 33.23 8.81
C SER A 29 -30.16 32.87 7.48
N HIS A 30 -31.50 32.84 7.51
CA HIS A 30 -32.32 32.93 6.31
C HIS A 30 -32.10 34.29 5.64
N THR A 31 -31.41 34.29 4.50
CA THR A 31 -31.49 35.41 3.55
C THR A 31 -31.91 34.87 2.19
N ASP A 32 -33.14 35.15 1.81
CA ASP A 32 -33.66 34.96 0.45
C ASP A 32 -32.82 35.78 -0.54
N GLN A 33 -32.08 35.09 -1.42
CA GLN A 33 -31.55 35.69 -2.65
C GLN A 33 -32.01 34.89 -3.86
N GLN A 34 -33.05 35.43 -4.49
CA GLN A 34 -33.59 35.04 -5.78
C GLN A 34 -32.54 35.27 -6.89
N PRO A 35 -32.15 34.26 -7.69
CA PRO A 35 -31.41 34.54 -8.92
C PRO A 35 -32.39 34.93 -10.03
N ALA A 36 -32.25 36.17 -10.49
CA ALA A 36 -32.95 36.71 -11.65
C ALA A 36 -32.61 35.90 -12.92
N ALA A 37 -33.65 35.50 -13.65
CA ALA A 37 -33.52 34.93 -14.98
C ALA A 37 -32.98 35.99 -15.96
N VAL A 38 -31.74 35.82 -16.42
CA VAL A 38 -31.21 36.55 -17.57
C VAL A 38 -31.00 35.55 -18.70
N GLY A 39 -31.90 35.61 -19.68
CA GLY A 39 -31.80 34.88 -20.92
C GLY A 39 -30.62 35.40 -21.74
N ALA A 40 -29.73 34.49 -22.13
CA ALA A 40 -28.78 34.69 -23.21
C ALA A 40 -28.65 33.37 -23.98
N GLY A 41 -28.86 33.45 -25.28
CA GLY A 41 -29.23 32.34 -26.16
C GLY A 41 -28.29 31.14 -26.14
N ARG A 42 -28.87 29.97 -25.85
CA ARG A 42 -28.29 28.66 -26.14
C ARG A 42 -28.31 28.47 -27.65
N GLN A 43 -27.21 28.84 -28.32
CA GLN A 43 -26.98 28.43 -29.70
C GLN A 43 -26.83 26.91 -29.73
N THR A 44 -27.85 26.22 -30.21
CA THR A 44 -27.78 24.80 -30.58
C THR A 44 -26.87 24.67 -31.79
N ARG A 45 -25.57 24.47 -31.54
CA ARG A 45 -24.69 23.90 -32.55
C ARG A 45 -25.08 22.43 -32.74
N THR A 46 -25.92 22.19 -33.74
CA THR A 46 -26.15 20.87 -34.32
C THR A 46 -24.80 20.33 -34.79
N ARG A 47 -24.15 19.53 -33.95
CA ARG A 47 -22.95 18.79 -34.32
C ARG A 47 -23.41 17.56 -35.09
N GLU A 48 -23.33 17.66 -36.40
CA GLU A 48 -23.56 16.57 -37.33
C GLU A 48 -22.64 15.36 -36.96
N PRO A 49 -23.17 14.13 -36.90
CA PRO A 49 -22.39 12.97 -36.54
C PRO A 49 -21.51 12.58 -37.74
N ARG A 50 -20.25 13.02 -37.74
CA ARG A 50 -19.24 12.37 -38.59
C ARG A 50 -19.01 10.95 -38.05
N PRO A 51 -19.19 9.89 -38.87
CA PRO A 51 -18.83 8.55 -38.45
C PRO A 51 -17.31 8.50 -38.27
N ALA A 52 -16.85 8.20 -37.06
CA ALA A 52 -15.47 7.83 -36.84
C ALA A 52 -15.23 6.50 -37.57
N ALA A 53 -14.17 6.41 -38.37
CA ALA A 53 -13.76 5.16 -38.99
C ALA A 53 -13.34 4.18 -37.88
N VAL A 54 -14.22 3.24 -37.58
CA VAL A 54 -13.94 2.11 -36.70
C VAL A 54 -13.01 1.15 -37.46
N ALA A 55 -11.83 0.89 -36.91
CA ALA A 55 -10.93 -0.11 -37.46
C ALA A 55 -11.59 -1.50 -37.34
N ASP A 56 -11.71 -2.19 -38.47
CA ASP A 56 -12.34 -3.51 -38.57
C ASP A 56 -11.48 -4.54 -37.81
N LEU A 57 -11.98 -5.06 -36.69
CA LEU A 57 -11.26 -6.00 -35.82
C LEU A 57 -11.10 -7.40 -36.45
N SER A 58 -11.60 -7.58 -37.68
CA SER A 58 -11.74 -8.85 -38.37
C SER A 58 -10.45 -9.31 -39.08
N GLU A 59 -9.52 -8.41 -39.36
CA GLU A 59 -8.32 -8.72 -40.17
C GLU A 59 -7.09 -9.19 -39.36
N ARG A 60 -7.17 -9.21 -38.02
CA ARG A 60 -6.07 -9.74 -37.17
C ARG A 60 -6.21 -11.21 -36.80
N ARG A 61 -7.07 -11.97 -37.49
CA ARG A 61 -7.08 -13.45 -37.43
C ARG A 61 -6.16 -14.05 -38.50
N GLY A 62 -4.91 -13.60 -38.50
CA GLY A 62 -3.81 -14.33 -39.11
C GLY A 62 -3.45 -15.52 -38.22
N ARG A 63 -3.89 -16.70 -38.62
CA ARG A 63 -3.61 -18.02 -38.04
C ARG A 63 -2.09 -18.23 -37.88
N GLY A 64 -1.57 -18.06 -36.66
CA GLY A 64 -0.29 -18.64 -36.23
C GLY A 64 -0.52 -20.03 -35.60
N PRO A 65 0.44 -20.96 -35.66
CA PRO A 65 0.26 -22.31 -35.13
C PRO A 65 0.07 -22.26 -33.61
N VAL A 66 -0.96 -22.97 -33.13
CA VAL A 66 -1.25 -23.18 -31.71
C VAL A 66 -0.11 -24.01 -31.12
N ALA A 67 0.78 -23.37 -30.38
CA ALA A 67 1.70 -24.06 -29.48
C ALA A 67 0.89 -24.53 -28.27
N THR A 68 0.76 -25.84 -28.12
CA THR A 68 0.22 -26.49 -26.92
C THR A 68 1.02 -26.02 -25.71
N PRO A 69 0.43 -25.36 -24.69
CA PRO A 69 1.12 -25.18 -23.43
C PRO A 69 1.24 -26.57 -22.80
N GLY A 70 2.46 -27.13 -22.81
CA GLY A 70 2.79 -28.21 -21.88
C GLY A 70 2.55 -27.72 -20.44
N PRO A 71 2.33 -28.61 -19.47
CA PRO A 71 2.10 -28.20 -18.10
C PRO A 71 3.31 -27.40 -17.62
N ALA A 72 3.14 -26.08 -17.53
CA ALA A 72 4.11 -25.19 -16.91
C ALA A 72 4.20 -25.64 -15.46
N GLY A 73 5.27 -26.39 -15.14
CA GLY A 73 5.63 -26.69 -13.77
C GLY A 73 5.64 -25.40 -12.99
N ALA A 74 4.95 -25.38 -11.86
CA ALA A 74 5.05 -24.28 -10.91
C ALA A 74 6.53 -23.99 -10.67
N PRO A 75 6.96 -22.71 -10.62
CA PRO A 75 8.34 -22.37 -10.32
C PRO A 75 8.72 -23.05 -9.00
N ILE A 76 9.74 -23.89 -9.04
CA ILE A 76 10.32 -24.51 -7.86
C ILE A 76 10.92 -23.36 -7.05
N GLY A 77 10.36 -23.10 -5.86
CA GLY A 77 10.87 -22.06 -4.97
C GLY A 77 12.34 -22.32 -4.66
N THR A 78 13.20 -21.38 -5.01
CA THR A 78 14.63 -21.44 -4.73
C THR A 78 14.86 -20.85 -3.34
N VAL A 79 15.53 -21.59 -2.47
CA VAL A 79 16.01 -21.02 -1.20
C VAL A 79 17.21 -20.14 -1.55
N ALA A 80 17.13 -18.83 -1.28
CA ALA A 80 18.27 -17.95 -1.51
C ALA A 80 19.30 -18.16 -0.41
N GLU A 81 20.54 -18.40 -0.82
CA GLU A 81 21.68 -18.32 0.09
C GLU A 81 21.96 -16.86 0.47
N LEU A 82 22.44 -16.64 1.69
CA LEU A 82 22.81 -15.32 2.23
C LEU A 82 23.63 -14.45 1.26
N SER A 83 24.48 -15.06 0.42
CA SER A 83 25.36 -14.36 -0.53
C SER A 83 24.60 -13.56 -1.61
N VAL A 84 23.30 -13.79 -1.78
CA VAL A 84 22.46 -13.12 -2.79
C VAL A 84 21.57 -12.03 -2.17
N ILE A 85 21.61 -11.87 -0.84
CA ILE A 85 20.76 -10.90 -0.15
C ILE A 85 21.43 -9.52 -0.18
N THR A 86 20.70 -8.52 -0.67
CA THR A 86 21.16 -7.12 -0.69
C THR A 86 20.71 -6.40 0.57
N THR A 87 21.66 -5.82 1.31
CA THR A 87 21.34 -4.96 2.46
C THR A 87 21.38 -3.50 2.07
N LEU A 88 20.31 -2.78 2.38
CA LEU A 88 20.19 -1.35 2.23
C LEU A 88 20.03 -0.70 3.60
N HIS A 89 20.60 0.50 3.75
CA HIS A 89 20.49 1.35 4.94
C HIS A 89 19.82 2.67 4.57
N PRO A 90 18.50 2.69 4.29
CA PRO A 90 17.83 3.92 3.92
C PRO A 90 17.95 4.98 5.00
N SER A 91 18.29 6.18 4.59
CA SER A 91 18.32 7.39 5.42
C SER A 91 17.16 8.33 5.10
N THR A 92 16.56 8.21 3.91
CA THR A 92 15.43 9.03 3.44
C THR A 92 14.37 8.20 2.71
N TYR A 93 13.13 8.70 2.67
CA TYR A 93 12.04 8.02 1.96
C TYR A 93 12.29 7.84 0.45
N ASN A 94 13.11 8.69 -0.18
CA ASN A 94 13.40 8.62 -1.61
C ASN A 94 14.09 7.30 -2.02
N GLU A 95 14.77 6.65 -1.07
CA GLU A 95 15.46 5.38 -1.28
C GLU A 95 14.50 4.18 -1.40
N ALA A 96 13.20 4.39 -1.14
CA ALA A 96 12.13 3.42 -1.43
C ALA A 96 12.20 2.90 -2.86
N ARG A 97 12.58 3.75 -3.82
CA ARG A 97 12.72 3.34 -5.22
C ARG A 97 13.77 2.25 -5.38
N THR A 98 14.96 2.43 -4.80
CA THR A 98 16.07 1.47 -4.88
C THR A 98 15.71 0.14 -4.24
N VAL A 99 14.99 0.17 -3.10
CA VAL A 99 14.43 -1.03 -2.47
C VAL A 99 13.52 -1.77 -3.46
N GLY A 100 12.57 -1.07 -4.07
CA GLY A 100 11.59 -1.66 -4.97
C GLY A 100 12.20 -2.22 -6.26
N GLU A 101 13.23 -1.55 -6.80
CA GLU A 101 13.95 -2.02 -7.99
C GLU A 101 14.67 -3.34 -7.72
N ASN A 102 15.52 -3.41 -6.68
CA ASN A 102 16.20 -4.65 -6.30
C ASN A 102 15.23 -5.81 -6.03
N PHE A 103 14.15 -5.52 -5.30
CA PHE A 103 13.16 -6.53 -4.97
C PHE A 103 12.41 -7.04 -6.21
N ARG A 104 12.04 -6.15 -7.13
CA ARG A 104 11.36 -6.53 -8.38
C ARG A 104 12.25 -7.34 -9.31
N ASP A 105 13.57 -7.10 -9.26
CA ASP A 105 14.55 -7.84 -10.06
C ASP A 105 14.83 -9.25 -9.49
N GLY A 106 14.15 -9.63 -8.40
CA GLY A 106 14.21 -10.99 -7.83
C GLY A 106 15.24 -11.14 -6.71
N THR A 107 15.84 -10.05 -6.26
CA THR A 107 16.84 -10.05 -5.19
C THR A 107 16.18 -9.84 -3.82
N PRO A 108 16.40 -10.70 -2.82
CA PRO A 108 15.98 -10.43 -1.44
C PRO A 108 16.65 -9.19 -0.88
N VAL A 109 15.90 -8.37 -0.14
CA VAL A 109 16.37 -7.09 0.37
C VAL A 109 16.23 -7.04 1.89
N ILE A 110 17.32 -6.76 2.60
CA ILE A 110 17.29 -6.35 4.00
C ILE A 110 17.24 -4.82 4.02
N MET A 111 16.23 -4.26 4.67
CA MET A 111 16.09 -2.82 4.90
C MET A 111 16.37 -2.50 6.37
N ASN A 112 17.49 -1.85 6.64
CA ASN A 112 17.82 -1.33 7.96
C ASN A 112 17.41 0.14 8.05
N LEU A 113 16.33 0.42 8.78
CA LEU A 113 15.72 1.74 8.94
C LEU A 113 16.17 2.43 10.23
N SER A 114 17.25 1.96 10.87
CA SER A 114 17.71 2.47 12.18
C SER A 114 18.07 3.96 12.15
N GLU A 115 18.50 4.46 10.98
CA GLU A 115 18.87 5.87 10.76
C GLU A 115 17.69 6.75 10.35
N MET A 116 16.51 6.16 10.09
CA MET A 116 15.31 6.90 9.75
C MET A 116 14.51 7.30 10.98
N ASP A 117 13.84 8.45 10.89
CA ASP A 117 12.80 8.81 11.84
C ASP A 117 11.60 7.83 11.76
N ASP A 118 10.80 7.82 12.81
CA ASP A 118 9.69 6.87 12.95
C ASP A 118 8.54 7.11 11.96
N ALA A 119 8.42 8.30 11.38
CA ALA A 119 7.38 8.62 10.41
C ALA A 119 7.78 8.09 9.04
N ASP A 120 8.98 8.41 8.57
CA ASP A 120 9.50 7.96 7.29
C ASP A 120 9.80 6.46 7.29
N ALA A 121 10.25 5.87 8.41
CA ALA A 121 10.39 4.43 8.54
C ALA A 121 9.05 3.71 8.33
N LYS A 122 7.96 4.19 8.94
CA LYS A 122 6.61 3.62 8.74
C LYS A 122 6.17 3.73 7.28
N ARG A 123 6.37 4.91 6.66
CA ARG A 123 6.05 5.12 5.24
C ARG A 123 6.82 4.17 4.33
N LEU A 124 8.10 3.91 4.63
CA LEU A 124 8.90 2.96 3.85
C LEU A 124 8.42 1.51 4.03
N VAL A 125 8.02 1.13 5.25
CA VAL A 125 7.40 -0.17 5.53
C VAL A 125 6.06 -0.33 4.79
N ASP A 126 5.21 0.70 4.78
CA ASP A 126 3.93 0.68 4.05
C ASP A 126 4.14 0.55 2.54
N PHE A 127 5.13 1.27 2.00
CA PHE A 127 5.55 1.12 0.62
C PHE A 127 6.00 -0.31 0.31
N ALA A 128 6.83 -0.90 1.17
CA ALA A 128 7.31 -2.27 1.02
C ALA A 128 6.17 -3.30 1.15
N ALA A 129 5.21 -3.08 2.07
CA ALA A 129 4.00 -3.88 2.20
C ALA A 129 3.17 -3.87 0.91
N GLY A 130 3.04 -2.70 0.26
CA GLY A 130 2.41 -2.56 -1.05
C GLY A 130 3.15 -3.34 -2.14
N LEU A 131 4.48 -3.27 -2.17
CA LEU A 131 5.32 -4.03 -3.11
C LEU A 131 5.15 -5.54 -2.96
N VAL A 132 5.33 -6.07 -1.75
CA VAL A 132 5.25 -7.52 -1.50
C VAL A 132 3.84 -8.05 -1.77
N PHE A 133 2.80 -7.27 -1.46
CA PHE A 133 1.42 -7.63 -1.77
C PHE A 133 1.19 -7.70 -3.29
N ALA A 134 1.69 -6.71 -4.04
CA ALA A 134 1.52 -6.65 -5.49
C ALA A 134 2.26 -7.79 -6.22
N THR A 135 3.44 -8.19 -5.75
CA THR A 135 4.29 -9.21 -6.41
C THR A 135 4.16 -10.61 -5.81
N ARG A 136 3.36 -10.80 -4.76
CA ARG A 136 3.25 -12.05 -3.99
C ARG A 136 4.56 -12.46 -3.31
N GLY A 137 5.35 -11.49 -2.88
CA GLY A 137 6.48 -11.72 -1.99
C GLY A 137 6.08 -11.76 -0.52
N SER A 138 7.07 -11.79 0.36
CA SER A 138 6.88 -11.69 1.81
C SER A 138 7.72 -10.57 2.42
N ILE A 139 7.22 -10.02 3.52
CA ILE A 139 7.95 -9.09 4.39
C ILE A 139 7.99 -9.68 5.80
N GLU A 140 9.17 -9.70 6.41
CA GLU A 140 9.39 -10.20 7.75
C GLU A 140 10.17 -9.19 8.57
N ARG A 141 9.71 -8.92 9.79
CA ARG A 141 10.48 -8.11 10.74
C ARG A 141 11.50 -9.01 11.43
N ILE A 142 12.79 -8.73 11.21
CA ILE A 142 13.88 -9.53 11.78
C ILE A 142 14.26 -8.97 13.16
N THR A 143 14.44 -7.65 13.28
CA THR A 143 14.70 -6.94 14.54
C THR A 143 14.01 -5.58 14.58
N ASN A 144 14.39 -4.71 15.51
CA ASN A 144 13.83 -3.36 15.56
C ASN A 144 14.32 -2.54 14.36
N LYS A 145 13.39 -1.93 13.62
CA LYS A 145 13.67 -1.16 12.40
C LYS A 145 14.42 -1.93 11.30
N VAL A 146 14.54 -3.26 11.37
CA VAL A 146 15.15 -4.08 10.32
C VAL A 146 14.15 -5.09 9.76
N PHE A 147 13.95 -5.04 8.46
CA PHE A 147 12.97 -5.86 7.74
C PHE A 147 13.64 -6.61 6.59
N LEU A 148 13.18 -7.83 6.36
CA LEU A 148 13.57 -8.67 5.22
C LEU A 148 12.42 -8.75 4.23
N LEU A 149 12.68 -8.39 2.98
CA LEU A 149 11.78 -8.56 1.84
C LEU A 149 12.25 -9.74 1.00
N SER A 150 11.38 -10.71 0.75
CA SER A 150 11.66 -11.86 -0.10
C SER A 150 10.73 -11.85 -1.33
N PRO A 151 11.28 -11.76 -2.57
CA PRO A 151 10.51 -11.83 -3.81
C PRO A 151 9.74 -13.16 -3.94
N PRO A 152 8.73 -13.24 -4.84
CA PRO A 152 8.06 -14.51 -5.08
C PRO A 152 9.06 -15.59 -5.49
N ASN A 153 8.84 -16.82 -4.99
CA ASN A 153 9.69 -17.99 -5.25
C ASN A 153 11.08 -17.96 -4.59
N VAL A 154 11.37 -16.97 -3.75
CA VAL A 154 12.61 -16.91 -2.98
C VAL A 154 12.30 -16.99 -1.49
N SER A 155 12.87 -17.97 -0.80
CA SER A 155 12.78 -18.08 0.66
C SER A 155 14.16 -18.00 1.28
N VAL A 156 14.32 -17.25 2.37
CA VAL A 156 15.55 -17.23 3.17
C VAL A 156 15.41 -18.24 4.32
N ALA A 157 16.46 -19.02 4.56
CA ALA A 157 16.49 -20.04 5.62
C ALA A 157 16.37 -19.42 7.02
N ALA A 158 15.87 -20.19 7.99
CA ALA A 158 15.65 -19.68 9.35
C ALA A 158 16.95 -19.33 10.07
N GLU A 159 18.00 -20.11 9.82
CA GLU A 159 19.35 -19.92 10.34
C GLU A 159 19.94 -18.60 9.83
N ASP A 160 19.68 -18.29 8.56
CA ASP A 160 20.15 -17.08 7.90
C ASP A 160 19.42 -15.84 8.44
N LYS A 161 18.11 -15.95 8.68
CA LYS A 161 17.33 -14.91 9.37
C LYS A 161 17.85 -14.65 10.78
N GLN A 162 18.21 -15.69 11.53
CA GLN A 162 18.81 -15.55 12.87
C GLN A 162 20.16 -14.83 12.81
N ARG A 163 21.03 -15.19 11.86
CA ARG A 163 22.32 -14.50 11.67
C ARG A 163 22.18 -13.02 11.33
N ILE A 164 21.16 -12.67 10.53
CA ILE A 164 20.84 -11.26 10.23
C ILE A 164 20.37 -10.54 11.51
N ALA A 165 19.59 -11.22 12.36
CA ALA A 165 19.11 -10.67 13.62
C ALA A 165 20.24 -10.40 14.64
N GLU A 166 21.25 -11.26 14.66
CA GLU A 166 22.40 -11.17 15.56
C GLU A 166 23.44 -10.12 15.13
N GLY A 167 23.20 -9.41 14.02
CA GLY A 167 24.07 -8.31 13.58
C GLY A 167 25.33 -8.75 12.82
N GLY A 168 25.53 -10.06 12.62
CA GLY A 168 26.73 -10.60 11.97
C GLY A 168 26.85 -10.29 10.47
N PHE A 169 25.78 -9.78 9.84
CA PHE A 169 25.73 -9.55 8.39
C PHE A 169 26.15 -8.15 7.94
N PHE A 170 26.07 -7.14 8.82
CA PHE A 170 26.22 -5.73 8.42
C PHE A 170 27.66 -5.29 8.16
N ASN A 171 28.65 -6.17 8.33
CA ASN A 171 30.08 -5.80 8.39
C ASN A 171 30.96 -6.50 7.34
N GLN A 172 30.39 -7.00 6.23
CA GLN A 172 31.14 -7.77 5.20
C GLN A 172 31.15 -7.13 3.79
N SER A 173 30.94 -5.82 3.66
CA SER A 173 31.11 -5.10 2.38
C SER A 173 32.44 -4.37 2.31
#